data_AF-A0A2A2GI27-F1
#
_entry.id   AF-A0A2A2GI27-F1
#
_cell.length_a   1.000
_cell.length_b   1.000
_cell.length_c   1.000
_cell.angle_alpha   90.00
_cell.angle_beta   90.00
_cell.angle_gamma   90.00
#
_symmetry.space_group_name_H-M   'P 1'
#
loop_
_entity.id
_entity.type
_entity.pdbx_description
1 polymer ?
#
loop_
_entity_poly.entity_id
_entity_poly.type
_entity_poly.pdbx_seq_one_letter_code
_entity_poly.pdbx_strand_id
1 'polypeptide(L)'
;MSRFALTAALALSLAGSALAQGTPFEMPRADDPPPGADTSPELPDSEGGSLLEGLLNDFVTRAQPHLEGLARDMGGLMEDYRPVFEELSKLMDDIGNYQMPPERLPNGDILIRRKADAPPPPPLGDLQNLLPEPAPGPTLPPDTGGNEITL
;
A
#
# COMPACT_ATOMS: atom_id res chain seq x y z
N MET A 1 -37.15 48.66 -10.49
CA MET A 1 -35.77 48.59 -11.00
C MET A 1 -34.88 48.09 -9.87
N SER A 2 -34.61 46.79 -9.78
CA SER A 2 -33.58 46.25 -8.87
C SER A 2 -33.26 44.82 -9.32
N ARG A 3 -32.40 44.73 -10.34
CA ARG A 3 -31.94 43.47 -10.95
C ARG A 3 -30.42 43.30 -10.89
N PHE A 4 -29.74 44.22 -10.20
CA PHE A 4 -28.28 44.31 -10.20
C PHE A 4 -27.63 43.90 -8.87
N ALA A 5 -28.41 43.49 -7.87
CA ALA A 5 -27.85 43.05 -6.58
C ALA A 5 -27.50 41.55 -6.53
N LEU A 6 -27.94 40.75 -7.51
CA LEU A 6 -27.80 39.28 -7.45
C LEU A 6 -26.60 38.71 -8.22
N THR A 7 -25.74 39.55 -8.81
CA THR A 7 -24.55 39.07 -9.53
C THR A 7 -23.27 39.11 -8.69
N ALA A 8 -23.29 39.71 -7.50
CA ALA A 8 -22.08 39.84 -6.68
C ALA A 8 -21.74 38.59 -5.84
N ALA A 9 -22.70 37.68 -5.61
CA ALA A 9 -22.46 36.49 -4.79
C ALA A 9 -21.78 35.32 -5.54
N LEU A 10 -21.78 35.34 -6.88
CA LEU A 10 -21.22 34.26 -7.70
C LEU A 10 -19.70 34.38 -7.90
N ALA A 11 -19.09 35.54 -7.61
CA ALA A 11 -17.67 35.78 -7.86
C ALA A 11 -16.74 35.32 -6.71
N LEU A 12 -17.28 35.01 -5.53
CA LEU A 12 -16.44 34.67 -4.37
C LEU A 12 -16.16 33.16 -4.21
N SER A 13 -16.85 32.30 -4.96
CA SER A 13 -16.69 30.84 -4.83
C SER A 13 -15.54 30.25 -5.67
N LEU A 14 -14.94 31.01 -6.59
CA LEU A 14 -13.84 30.53 -7.44
C LEU A 14 -12.44 30.78 -6.86
N ALA A 15 -12.31 31.49 -5.73
CA ALA A 15 -11.00 31.83 -5.15
C ALA A 15 -10.42 30.72 -4.23
N GLY A 16 -11.22 29.72 -3.83
CA GLY A 16 -10.79 28.70 -2.87
C GLY A 16 -9.83 27.64 -3.42
N SER A 17 -9.88 27.34 -4.73
CA SER A 17 -9.08 26.27 -5.33
C SER A 17 -7.59 26.60 -5.48
N ALA A 18 -7.20 27.87 -5.32
CA ALA A 18 -5.82 28.31 -5.51
C ALA A 18 -4.88 27.94 -4.34
N LEU A 19 -5.40 27.65 -3.14
CA LEU A 19 -4.53 27.31 -1.99
C LEU A 19 -4.03 25.86 -1.99
N ALA A 20 -4.58 24.99 -2.84
CA ALA A 20 -4.18 23.58 -2.91
C ALA A 20 -3.02 23.31 -3.90
N GLN A 21 -2.70 24.26 -4.80
CA GLN A 21 -1.71 24.03 -5.87
C GLN A 21 -0.28 24.47 -5.51
N GLY A 22 -0.07 25.03 -4.32
CA GLY A 22 1.21 25.63 -3.91
C GLY A 22 1.97 24.85 -2.85
N THR A 23 1.37 23.85 -2.20
CA THR A 23 2.09 23.03 -1.21
C THR A 23 2.84 21.93 -1.96
N PRO A 24 4.18 21.89 -1.91
CA PRO A 24 4.89 20.68 -2.33
C PRO A 24 4.31 19.51 -1.54
N PHE A 25 4.03 18.41 -2.23
CA PHE A 25 3.63 17.17 -1.56
C PHE A 25 4.75 16.77 -0.59
N GLU A 26 4.51 16.97 0.70
CA GLU A 26 5.39 16.49 1.77
C GLU A 26 4.87 15.13 2.23
N MET A 27 5.72 14.11 2.16
CA MET A 27 5.37 12.78 2.65
C MET A 27 5.14 12.86 4.17
N PRO A 28 3.95 12.48 4.67
CA PRO A 28 3.65 12.52 6.10
C PRO A 28 4.68 11.73 6.89
N ARG A 29 5.19 12.30 7.98
CA ARG A 29 6.06 11.55 8.89
C ARG A 29 5.19 10.57 9.66
N ALA A 30 5.78 9.46 10.11
CA ALA A 30 5.03 8.44 10.84
C ALA A 30 4.42 8.96 12.15
N ASP A 31 4.95 10.05 12.69
CA ASP A 31 4.47 10.71 13.89
C ASP A 31 3.40 11.78 13.61
N ASP A 32 3.12 12.10 12.35
CA ASP A 32 2.07 13.07 12.01
C ASP A 32 0.67 12.47 12.30
N PRO A 33 -0.22 13.22 12.97
CA PRO A 33 -1.60 12.78 13.14
C PRO A 33 -2.27 12.65 11.76
N PRO A 34 -3.15 11.64 11.57
CA PRO A 34 -3.83 11.45 10.31
C PRO A 34 -4.64 12.71 9.94
N PRO A 35 -4.54 13.20 8.70
CA PRO A 35 -5.28 14.38 8.28
C PRO A 35 -6.79 14.10 8.40
N GLY A 36 -7.49 14.93 9.19
CA GLY A 36 -8.95 14.81 9.40
C GLY A 36 -9.38 14.19 10.74
N ALA A 37 -8.48 13.97 11.70
CA ALA A 37 -8.80 13.42 13.02
C ALA A 37 -9.83 14.25 13.83
N ASP A 38 -9.99 15.54 13.53
CA ASP A 38 -10.92 16.45 14.23
C ASP A 38 -12.32 16.52 13.59
N THR A 39 -12.53 15.85 12.45
CA THR A 39 -13.81 15.86 11.72
C THR A 39 -14.36 14.46 11.61
N SER A 40 -14.74 13.85 12.74
CA SER A 40 -15.69 12.74 12.70
C SER A 40 -17.06 13.31 12.32
N PRO A 41 -17.62 12.99 11.16
CA PRO A 41 -19.01 13.33 10.87
C PRO A 41 -19.86 12.53 11.86
N GLU A 42 -20.53 13.22 12.77
CA GLU A 42 -21.54 12.62 13.65
C GLU A 42 -22.65 12.07 12.75
N LEU A 43 -22.63 10.75 12.54
CA LEU A 43 -23.63 10.06 11.74
C LEU A 43 -24.94 10.05 12.54
N PRO A 44 -26.06 10.53 11.98
CA PRO A 44 -27.32 10.59 12.70
C PRO A 44 -27.76 9.18 13.12
N ASP A 45 -28.14 9.07 14.40
CA ASP A 45 -28.59 7.84 15.04
C ASP A 45 -29.64 7.08 14.23
N SER A 46 -29.23 5.91 13.71
CA SER A 46 -29.94 4.64 13.56
C SER A 46 -31.33 4.55 12.88
N GLU A 47 -32.04 5.63 12.54
CA GLU A 47 -33.31 5.55 11.79
C GLU A 47 -33.09 5.41 10.27
N GLY A 48 -31.99 5.97 9.75
CA GLY A 48 -31.58 5.78 8.35
C GLY A 48 -31.15 4.34 8.05
N GLY A 49 -30.79 3.57 9.07
CA GLY A 49 -30.38 2.18 8.96
C GLY A 49 -31.51 1.28 8.44
N SER A 50 -32.75 1.47 8.90
CA SER A 50 -33.87 0.60 8.47
C SER A 50 -34.28 0.82 7.01
N LEU A 51 -34.22 2.05 6.51
CA LEU A 51 -34.49 2.35 5.09
C LEU A 51 -33.34 1.89 4.19
N LEU A 52 -32.09 2.13 4.61
CA LEU A 52 -30.91 1.63 3.92
C LEU A 52 -30.93 0.09 3.84
N GLU A 53 -31.23 -0.58 4.95
CA GLU A 53 -31.32 -2.04 5.03
C GLU A 53 -32.37 -2.60 4.05
N GLY A 54 -33.54 -1.96 3.96
CA GLY A 54 -34.57 -2.35 2.99
C GLY A 54 -34.11 -2.19 1.54
N LEU A 55 -33.40 -1.10 1.23
CA LEU A 55 -32.87 -0.83 -0.10
C LEU A 55 -31.73 -1.80 -0.47
N LEU A 56 -30.84 -2.09 0.48
CA LEU A 56 -29.78 -3.09 0.33
C LEU A 56 -30.36 -4.48 0.14
N ASN A 57 -31.41 -4.84 0.87
CA ASN A 57 -32.06 -6.16 0.75
C ASN A 57 -32.76 -6.31 -0.62
N ASP A 58 -33.46 -5.29 -1.11
CA ASP A 58 -34.03 -5.29 -2.48
C ASP A 58 -32.94 -5.39 -3.55
N PHE A 59 -31.83 -4.65 -3.37
CA PHE A 59 -30.67 -4.71 -4.24
C PHE A 59 -30.04 -6.11 -4.27
N VAL A 60 -29.74 -6.70 -3.11
CA VAL A 60 -29.16 -8.04 -3.00
C VAL A 60 -30.10 -9.08 -3.61
N THR A 61 -31.40 -9.02 -3.34
CA THR A 61 -32.39 -9.95 -3.91
C THR A 61 -32.42 -9.87 -5.43
N ARG A 62 -32.39 -8.65 -5.99
CA ARG A 62 -32.35 -8.44 -7.46
C ARG A 62 -31.00 -8.84 -8.07
N ALA A 63 -29.91 -8.61 -7.34
CA ALA A 63 -28.55 -8.92 -7.78
C ALA A 63 -28.20 -10.41 -7.61
N GLN A 64 -28.89 -11.15 -6.75
CA GLN A 64 -28.61 -12.56 -6.43
C GLN A 64 -28.31 -13.44 -7.65
N PRO A 65 -29.13 -13.51 -8.72
CA PRO A 65 -28.83 -14.34 -9.88
C PRO A 65 -27.55 -13.90 -10.61
N HIS A 66 -27.24 -12.61 -10.60
CA HIS A 66 -25.99 -12.08 -11.18
C HIS A 66 -24.78 -12.37 -10.29
N LEU A 67 -24.93 -12.29 -8.97
CA LEU A 67 -23.91 -12.65 -7.99
C LEU A 67 -23.61 -14.16 -8.03
N GLU A 68 -24.61 -15.01 -8.26
CA GLU A 68 -24.42 -16.46 -8.42
C GLU A 68 -23.65 -16.79 -9.71
N GLY A 69 -23.93 -16.09 -10.81
CA GLY A 69 -23.15 -16.18 -12.04
C GLY A 69 -21.70 -15.74 -11.84
N LEU A 70 -21.51 -14.56 -11.24
CA LEU A 70 -20.19 -14.03 -10.90
C LEU A 70 -19.42 -14.95 -9.95
N ALA A 71 -20.08 -15.50 -8.93
CA ALA A 71 -19.47 -16.43 -7.97
C ALA A 71 -19.04 -17.74 -8.65
N ARG A 72 -19.78 -18.19 -9.67
CA ARG A 72 -19.39 -19.36 -10.46
C ARG A 72 -18.18 -19.08 -11.32
N ASP A 73 -18.18 -17.94 -12.00
CA ASP A 73 -17.06 -17.51 -12.86
C ASP A 73 -15.79 -17.26 -12.02
N MET A 74 -15.94 -16.57 -10.89
CA MET A 74 -14.87 -16.34 -9.92
C MET A 74 -14.40 -17.64 -9.27
N GLY A 75 -15.30 -18.59 -9.00
CA GLY A 75 -14.96 -19.90 -8.47
C GLY A 75 -14.08 -20.69 -9.45
N GLY A 76 -14.43 -20.69 -10.74
CA GLY A 76 -13.59 -21.28 -11.79
C GLY A 76 -12.23 -20.62 -11.89
N LEU A 77 -12.17 -19.29 -11.90
CA LEU A 77 -10.90 -18.55 -11.90
C LEU A 77 -10.07 -18.84 -10.64
N MET A 78 -10.69 -18.88 -9.46
CA MET A 78 -9.98 -19.19 -8.21
C MET A 78 -9.40 -20.61 -8.21
N GLU A 79 -10.05 -21.55 -8.90
CA GLU A 79 -9.55 -22.91 -9.08
C GLU A 79 -8.37 -22.95 -10.04
N ASP A 80 -8.41 -22.19 -11.14
CA ASP A 80 -7.29 -22.02 -12.08
C ASP A 80 -6.07 -21.35 -11.42
N TYR A 81 -6.30 -20.37 -10.54
CA TYR A 81 -5.26 -19.64 -9.81
C TYR A 81 -4.88 -20.28 -8.47
N ARG A 82 -5.57 -21.34 -8.02
CA ARG A 82 -5.25 -22.05 -6.77
C ARG A 82 -3.76 -22.41 -6.64
N PRO A 83 -3.07 -22.98 -7.66
CA PRO A 83 -1.63 -23.27 -7.54
C PRO A 83 -0.78 -22.01 -7.34
N VAL A 84 -1.16 -20.87 -7.93
CA VAL A 84 -0.46 -19.59 -7.72
C VAL A 84 -0.66 -19.08 -6.29
N PHE A 85 -1.87 -19.23 -5.75
CA PHE A 85 -2.14 -18.91 -4.35
C PHE A 85 -1.41 -19.83 -3.37
N GLU A 86 -1.22 -21.11 -3.72
CA GLU A 86 -0.40 -22.03 -2.92
C GLU A 86 1.07 -21.56 -2.88
N GLU A 87 1.64 -21.19 -4.03
CA GLU A 87 3.00 -20.62 -4.07
C GLU A 87 3.10 -19.29 -3.31
N LEU A 88 2.11 -18.40 -3.46
CA LEU A 88 2.04 -17.14 -2.70
C LEU A 88 1.92 -17.40 -1.20
N SER A 89 1.15 -18.41 -0.78
CA SER A 89 0.99 -18.74 0.64
C SER A 89 2.28 -19.24 1.27
N LYS A 90 3.12 -19.99 0.53
CA LYS A 90 4.48 -20.34 0.96
C LYS A 90 5.35 -19.10 1.17
N LEU A 91 5.28 -18.13 0.25
CA LEU A 91 6.02 -16.87 0.39
C LEU A 91 5.51 -16.03 1.58
N MET A 92 4.19 -16.01 1.79
CA MET A 92 3.59 -15.33 2.95
C MET A 92 3.95 -16.02 4.27
N ASP A 93 4.03 -17.35 4.31
CA ASP A 93 4.52 -18.11 5.47
C ASP A 93 5.97 -17.73 5.81
N ASP A 94 6.79 -17.50 4.78
CA ASP A 94 8.16 -17.02 4.95
C ASP A 94 8.24 -15.62 5.58
N ILE A 95 7.23 -14.76 5.41
CA ILE A 95 7.13 -13.48 6.15
C ILE A 95 6.91 -13.75 7.65
N GLY A 96 6.16 -14.80 7.99
CA GLY A 96 5.95 -15.26 9.36
C GLY A 96 7.23 -15.68 10.08
N ASN A 97 8.30 -15.98 9.34
CA ASN A 97 9.62 -16.30 9.88
C ASN A 97 10.40 -15.07 10.38
N TYR A 98 9.83 -13.87 10.27
CA TYR A 98 10.41 -12.62 10.75
C TYR A 98 9.63 -12.05 11.95
N GLN A 99 10.30 -11.22 12.75
CA GLN A 99 9.73 -10.58 13.92
C GLN A 99 8.85 -9.39 13.53
N MET A 100 7.68 -9.31 14.17
CA MET A 100 6.75 -8.19 14.08
C MET A 100 6.40 -7.73 15.51
N PRO A 101 6.31 -6.41 15.79
CA PRO A 101 6.52 -5.30 14.88
C PRO A 101 8.01 -5.06 14.58
N PRO A 102 8.35 -4.43 13.44
CA PRO A 102 9.73 -4.16 13.10
C PRO A 102 10.31 -2.98 13.89
N GLU A 103 11.63 -2.97 14.07
CA GLU A 103 12.34 -1.94 14.83
C GLU A 103 12.68 -0.77 13.89
N ARG A 104 12.18 0.44 14.20
CA ARG A 104 12.55 1.65 13.46
C ARG A 104 13.85 2.22 14.00
N LEU A 105 14.81 2.42 13.12
CA LEU A 105 16.12 2.97 13.44
C LEU A 105 16.12 4.51 13.43
N PRO A 106 17.09 5.17 14.09
CA PRO A 106 17.14 6.64 14.17
C PRO A 106 17.29 7.36 12.83
N ASN A 107 17.83 6.68 11.82
CA ASN A 107 17.94 7.18 10.45
C ASN A 107 16.63 7.08 9.64
N GLY A 108 15.60 6.43 10.19
CA GLY A 108 14.33 6.20 9.52
C GLY A 108 14.21 4.86 8.79
N ASP A 109 15.28 4.05 8.77
CA ASP A 109 15.22 2.68 8.23
C ASP A 109 14.46 1.74 9.16
N ILE A 110 14.01 0.62 8.60
CA ILE A 110 13.26 -0.41 9.32
C ILE A 110 14.09 -1.70 9.34
N LEU A 111 14.37 -2.21 10.54
CA LEU A 111 15.03 -3.50 10.74
C LEU A 111 13.99 -4.57 11.06
N ILE A 112 13.90 -5.59 10.20
CA ILE A 112 13.05 -6.77 10.41
C ILE A 112 13.95 -7.97 10.69
N ARG A 113 14.01 -8.40 11.95
CA ARG A 113 14.87 -9.52 12.36
C ARG A 113 14.19 -10.85 12.09
N ARG A 114 14.96 -11.86 11.68
CA ARG A 114 14.47 -13.24 11.58
C ARG A 114 14.26 -13.85 12.95
N LYS A 115 13.24 -14.70 13.11
CA LYS A 115 13.02 -15.48 14.34
C LYS A 115 14.14 -16.52 14.50
N ALA A 116 14.55 -16.80 15.74
CA ALA A 116 15.63 -17.76 16.02
C ALA A 116 15.23 -19.20 15.65
N ASP A 117 13.95 -19.54 15.84
CA ASP A 117 13.39 -20.86 15.54
C ASP A 117 12.92 -21.03 14.09
N ALA A 118 13.15 -20.03 13.22
CA ALA A 118 12.72 -20.11 11.83
C ALA A 118 13.53 -21.16 11.05
N PRO A 119 12.89 -22.00 10.21
CA PRO A 119 13.59 -22.94 9.32
C PRO A 119 14.60 -22.19 8.43
N PRO A 120 15.68 -22.79 7.93
CA PRO A 120 16.64 -22.08 7.06
C PRO A 120 15.95 -21.49 5.81
N PRO A 121 16.39 -20.31 5.32
CA PRO A 121 15.74 -19.68 4.18
C PRO A 121 15.92 -20.54 2.92
N PRO A 122 14.97 -20.50 1.98
CA PRO A 122 15.12 -21.18 0.70
C PRO A 122 16.39 -20.68 -0.04
N PRO A 123 17.07 -21.56 -0.79
CA PRO A 123 18.31 -21.21 -1.47
C PRO A 123 18.07 -20.11 -2.52
N LEU A 124 18.94 -19.11 -2.55
CA LEU A 124 18.89 -17.98 -3.50
C LEU A 124 19.21 -18.36 -4.96
N GLY A 125 19.48 -19.64 -5.24
CA GLY A 125 19.98 -20.12 -6.53
C GLY A 125 19.06 -19.81 -7.71
N ASP A 126 17.74 -19.80 -7.50
CA ASP A 126 16.78 -19.47 -8.55
C ASP A 126 16.76 -17.98 -8.89
N LEU A 127 17.04 -17.10 -7.92
CA LEU A 127 17.13 -15.65 -8.12
C LEU A 127 18.41 -15.26 -8.85
N GLN A 128 19.53 -15.96 -8.59
CA GLN A 128 20.81 -15.72 -9.25
C GLN A 128 20.73 -15.90 -10.77
N ASN A 129 19.85 -16.79 -11.26
CA ASN A 129 19.61 -17.02 -12.69
C ASN A 129 18.77 -15.92 -13.35
N LEU A 130 18.05 -15.12 -12.54
CA LEU A 130 17.25 -13.97 -12.99
C LEU A 130 18.04 -12.66 -12.94
N LEU A 131 19.17 -12.64 -12.22
CA LEU A 131 20.12 -11.53 -12.31
C LEU A 131 20.79 -11.59 -13.69
N PRO A 132 20.80 -10.48 -14.46
CA PRO A 132 21.70 -10.35 -15.60
C PRO A 132 23.12 -10.69 -15.14
N GLU A 133 23.89 -11.39 -15.98
CA GLU A 133 25.30 -11.65 -15.68
C GLU A 133 25.94 -10.33 -15.23
N PRO A 134 26.69 -10.32 -14.11
CA PRO A 134 27.35 -9.12 -13.67
C PRO A 134 28.20 -8.62 -14.84
N ALA A 135 27.88 -7.42 -15.33
CA ALA A 135 28.70 -6.75 -16.32
C ALA A 135 30.15 -6.84 -15.82
N PRO A 136 31.13 -7.16 -16.70
CA PRO A 136 32.51 -7.31 -16.27
C PRO A 136 32.87 -6.10 -15.43
N GLY A 137 33.07 -6.32 -14.14
CA GLY A 137 33.34 -5.25 -13.19
C GLY A 137 34.55 -4.46 -13.70
N PRO A 138 34.64 -3.16 -13.39
CA PRO A 138 35.87 -2.42 -13.67
C PRO A 138 37.02 -3.24 -13.10
N THR A 139 37.95 -3.66 -13.97
CA THR A 139 39.16 -4.38 -13.59
C THR A 139 39.82 -3.59 -12.48
N LEU A 140 39.70 -4.06 -11.25
CA LEU A 140 40.46 -3.48 -10.14
C LEU A 140 41.93 -3.62 -10.55
N PRO A 141 42.71 -2.53 -10.62
CA PRO A 141 44.13 -2.66 -10.91
C PRO A 141 44.74 -3.60 -9.87
N PRO A 142 45.66 -4.50 -10.28
CA PRO A 142 46.28 -5.42 -9.36
C PRO A 142 46.89 -4.64 -8.20
N ASP A 143 46.55 -5.08 -6.98
CA ASP A 143 47.14 -4.62 -5.74
C ASP A 143 48.66 -4.67 -5.87
N THR A 144 49.26 -3.52 -6.16
CA THR A 144 50.71 -3.38 -6.21
C THR A 144 51.16 -3.25 -4.78
N GLY A 145 51.28 -4.39 -4.12
CA GLY A 145 51.88 -4.49 -2.80
C GLY A 145 53.28 -3.88 -2.80
N GLY A 146 53.56 -3.13 -1.74
CA GLY A 146 54.90 -2.73 -1.33
C GLY A 146 55.20 -1.26 -1.55
N ASN A 147 55.08 -0.47 -0.48
CA ASN A 147 56.05 0.56 -0.14
C ASN A 147 56.23 0.55 1.37
N GLU A 148 57.38 0.03 1.81
CA GLU A 148 57.88 0.16 3.17
C GLU A 148 57.93 1.64 3.56
N ILE A 149 57.21 1.99 4.63
CA ILE A 149 57.36 3.30 5.27
C ILE A 149 58.64 3.21 6.12
N THR A 150 59.75 3.66 5.54
CA THR A 150 60.93 4.06 6.34
C THR A 150 60.59 5.35 7.09
N LEU A 151 60.87 5.33 8.39
CA LEU A 151 60.65 6.36 9.41
C LEU A 151 61.13 7.76 9.02
#